data_AF-A0A7K3DMN7-F1
#
_entry.id   AF-A0A7K3DMN7-F1
#
_cell.length_a   1.000
_cell.length_b   1.000
_cell.length_c   1.000
_cell.angle_alpha   90.00
_cell.angle_beta   90.00
_cell.angle_gamma   90.00
#
_symmetry.space_group_name_H-M   'P 1'
#
loop_
_entity.id
_entity.type
_entity.pdbx_description
1 polymer ?
#
loop_
_entity_poly.entity_id
_entity_poly.type
_entity_poly.pdbx_seq_one_letter_code
_entity_poly.pdbx_strand_id
1 'polypeptide(L)'
;MTFEALDWASGDVCVTFTRGVDPAEVFARYGADPDRSRDLDANAASGLPSGQFAEGMVSLLRSGSLGAWTFCVEEDGVIGSWPEPLAALSRGTEVYSILSTDGLTVFQYWRDGDCLENFEPEPANSPPPYSSHWWDRVQESLTEHAGTAMTPVVALVLDHLGLTLDDSTLATAWPTLTLAEDDAPSAPRGDSYAGEGPVPPGTVKIL
;
A
#
# COMPACT_ATOMS: atom_id res chain seq x y z
N MET A 1 11.30 -15.30 8.46
CA MET A 1 9.84 -15.55 8.39
C MET A 1 9.61 -16.50 7.22
N THR A 2 8.74 -17.49 7.33
CA THR A 2 8.40 -18.40 6.20
C THR A 2 7.24 -17.81 5.41
N PHE A 3 7.28 -17.82 4.07
CA PHE A 3 6.20 -17.26 3.23
C PHE A 3 4.85 -17.93 3.44
N GLU A 4 4.82 -19.17 3.94
CA GLU A 4 3.60 -19.88 4.35
C GLU A 4 2.83 -19.18 5.49
N ALA A 5 3.42 -18.19 6.16
CA ALA A 5 2.79 -17.41 7.23
C ALA A 5 2.26 -16.04 6.75
N LEU A 6 2.28 -15.79 5.44
CA LEU A 6 1.81 -14.57 4.78
C LEU A 6 0.78 -14.90 3.70
N ASP A 7 -0.10 -15.87 3.95
CA ASP A 7 -1.16 -16.24 3.00
C ASP A 7 -2.06 -15.03 2.66
N TRP A 8 -2.29 -14.16 3.64
CA TRP A 8 -2.98 -12.87 3.46
C TRP A 8 -2.36 -11.97 2.37
N ALA A 9 -1.07 -12.12 2.08
CA ALA A 9 -0.35 -11.33 1.07
C ALA A 9 -0.19 -12.06 -0.27
N SER A 10 -0.85 -13.20 -0.47
CA SER A 10 -0.75 -14.01 -1.69
C SER A 10 -1.74 -13.60 -2.79
N GLY A 11 -2.81 -12.90 -2.43
CA GLY A 11 -3.87 -12.47 -3.34
C GLY A 11 -3.83 -10.99 -3.69
N ASP A 12 -5.02 -10.46 -4.04
CA ASP A 12 -5.23 -9.04 -4.31
C ASP A 12 -5.22 -8.26 -2.99
N VAL A 13 -4.18 -7.45 -2.79
CA VAL A 13 -3.97 -6.69 -1.57
C VAL A 13 -3.18 -5.42 -1.85
N CYS A 14 -3.55 -4.35 -1.15
CA CYS A 14 -2.66 -3.22 -0.95
C CYS A 14 -2.28 -3.15 0.52
N VAL A 15 -0.99 -2.99 0.84
CA VAL A 15 -0.53 -2.82 2.21
C VAL A 15 0.38 -1.62 2.32
N THR A 16 0.13 -0.78 3.31
CA THR A 16 1.02 0.32 3.68
C THR A 16 1.59 0.13 5.08
N PHE A 17 2.84 0.57 5.27
CA PHE A 17 3.50 0.64 6.57
C PHE A 17 3.94 2.08 6.81
N THR A 18 3.30 2.77 7.76
CA THR A 18 3.54 4.18 8.07
C THR A 18 4.23 4.31 9.43
N ARG A 19 5.35 5.03 9.49
CA ARG A 19 6.12 5.15 10.74
C ARG A 19 5.52 6.20 11.67
N GLY A 20 5.38 5.86 12.95
CA GLY A 20 5.09 6.82 14.03
C GLY A 20 3.73 7.51 13.96
N VAL A 21 2.79 6.97 13.18
CA VAL A 21 1.43 7.49 13.00
C VAL A 21 0.47 6.46 13.61
N ASP A 22 -0.53 6.89 14.38
CA ASP A 22 -1.52 5.97 14.94
C ASP A 22 -2.55 5.51 13.89
N PRO A 23 -3.29 4.39 14.12
CA PRO A 23 -4.25 3.87 13.16
C PRO A 23 -5.39 4.83 12.78
N ALA A 24 -5.84 5.68 13.70
CA ALA A 24 -6.91 6.63 13.41
C ALA A 24 -6.42 7.75 12.48
N GLU A 25 -5.21 8.26 12.73
CA GLU A 25 -4.56 9.22 11.82
C GLU A 25 -4.23 8.58 10.45
N VAL A 26 -3.88 7.28 10.39
CA VAL A 26 -3.76 6.56 9.11
C VAL A 26 -5.09 6.61 8.34
N PHE A 27 -6.21 6.26 8.97
CA PHE A 27 -7.52 6.35 8.31
C PHE A 27 -7.85 7.77 7.84
N ALA A 28 -7.58 8.78 8.67
CA ALA A 28 -7.79 10.18 8.29
C ALA A 28 -6.95 10.58 7.06
N ARG A 29 -5.71 10.09 6.95
CA ARG A 29 -4.84 10.35 5.78
C ARG A 29 -5.26 9.60 4.52
N TYR A 30 -5.94 8.47 4.66
CA TYR A 30 -6.68 7.82 3.57
C TYR A 30 -7.95 8.58 3.15
N GLY A 31 -8.39 9.59 3.93
CA GLY A 31 -9.64 10.33 3.72
C GLY A 31 -10.86 9.71 4.42
N ALA A 32 -10.68 8.63 5.16
CA ALA A 32 -11.75 8.01 5.94
C ALA A 32 -12.02 8.80 7.22
N ASP A 33 -13.25 8.68 7.74
CA ASP A 33 -13.62 9.14 9.07
C ASP A 33 -13.24 8.07 10.12
N PRO A 34 -12.24 8.31 10.99
CA PRO A 34 -11.77 7.31 11.95
C PRO A 34 -12.83 6.91 12.99
N ASP A 35 -13.81 7.77 13.27
CA ASP A 35 -14.89 7.50 14.23
C ASP A 35 -15.85 6.40 13.73
N ARG A 36 -15.79 6.08 12.43
CA ARG A 36 -16.53 4.96 11.82
C ARG A 36 -15.82 3.62 11.97
N SER A 37 -14.57 3.61 12.43
CA SER A 37 -13.82 2.38 12.64
C SER A 37 -14.37 1.57 13.81
N ARG A 38 -14.24 0.25 13.72
CA ARG A 38 -14.57 -0.69 14.79
C ARG A 38 -13.53 -1.80 14.82
N ASP A 39 -13.20 -2.29 16.01
CA ASP A 39 -12.27 -3.40 16.16
C ASP A 39 -12.93 -4.70 15.67
N LEU A 40 -12.39 -5.28 14.59
CA LEU A 40 -12.88 -6.52 13.99
C LEU A 40 -11.74 -7.50 13.76
N ASP A 41 -11.98 -8.76 14.14
CA ASP A 41 -11.17 -9.87 13.66
C ASP A 41 -11.38 -10.10 12.16
N ALA A 42 -10.51 -10.90 11.54
CA ALA A 42 -10.57 -11.12 10.09
C ALA A 42 -11.91 -11.70 9.62
N ASN A 43 -12.54 -12.56 10.42
CA ASN A 43 -13.82 -13.18 10.07
C ASN A 43 -15.00 -12.19 10.18
N ALA A 44 -14.97 -11.27 11.13
CA ALA A 44 -15.97 -10.22 11.24
C ALA A 44 -15.75 -9.11 10.19
N ALA A 45 -14.50 -8.84 9.82
CA ALA A 45 -14.14 -7.88 8.79
C ALA A 45 -14.58 -8.35 7.40
N SER A 46 -14.40 -9.63 7.06
CA SER A 46 -14.80 -10.19 5.75
C SER A 46 -16.31 -10.17 5.48
N GLY A 47 -17.13 -9.87 6.50
CA GLY A 47 -18.57 -9.63 6.36
C GLY A 47 -18.95 -8.20 5.97
N LEU A 48 -17.98 -7.28 5.87
CA LEU A 48 -18.20 -5.91 5.41
C LEU A 48 -18.34 -5.84 3.88
N PRO A 49 -19.11 -4.89 3.34
CA PRO A 49 -19.17 -4.68 1.90
C PRO A 49 -17.86 -4.07 1.38
N SER A 50 -17.16 -4.81 0.52
CA SER A 50 -15.97 -4.40 -0.23
C SER A 50 -16.05 -4.91 -1.68
N GLY A 51 -15.19 -4.38 -2.56
CA GLY A 51 -15.17 -4.72 -3.98
C GLY A 51 -15.95 -3.75 -4.87
N GLN A 52 -16.26 -4.22 -6.08
CA GLN A 52 -16.92 -3.43 -7.12
C GLN A 52 -18.44 -3.40 -6.91
N PHE A 53 -18.99 -2.20 -6.73
CA PHE A 53 -20.43 -1.93 -6.67
C PHE A 53 -20.89 -1.08 -7.87
N ALA A 54 -22.19 -0.85 -8.01
CA ALA A 54 -22.73 0.01 -9.08
C ALA A 54 -22.29 1.47 -8.91
N GLU A 55 -22.13 1.89 -7.65
CA GLU A 55 -21.75 3.24 -7.25
C GLU A 55 -20.23 3.46 -7.25
N GLY A 56 -19.41 2.40 -7.34
CA GLY A 56 -17.95 2.52 -7.33
C GLY A 56 -17.26 1.35 -6.63
N MET A 57 -15.93 1.42 -6.54
CA MET A 57 -15.12 0.48 -5.79
C MET A 57 -15.10 0.88 -4.31
N VAL A 58 -15.19 -0.11 -3.41
CA VAL A 58 -15.13 0.09 -1.96
C VAL A 58 -14.04 -0.80 -1.38
N SER A 59 -13.07 -0.16 -0.74
CA SER A 59 -11.94 -0.81 -0.06
C SER A 59 -12.29 -1.17 1.37
N LEU A 60 -11.88 -2.35 1.84
CA LEU A 60 -11.90 -2.73 3.24
C LEU A 60 -10.54 -2.44 3.88
N LEU A 61 -10.49 -1.48 4.80
CA LEU A 61 -9.25 -1.06 5.46
C LEU A 61 -9.17 -1.63 6.88
N ARG A 62 -8.05 -2.30 7.18
CA ARG A 62 -7.71 -2.84 8.51
C ARG A 62 -6.35 -2.30 8.94
N SER A 63 -6.31 -1.54 10.02
CA SER A 63 -5.09 -0.83 10.45
C SER A 63 -4.74 -1.11 11.90
N GLY A 64 -3.45 -1.26 12.19
CA GLY A 64 -2.96 -1.56 13.53
C GLY A 64 -1.50 -1.18 13.73
N SER A 65 -1.12 -0.92 14.98
CA SER A 65 0.26 -0.58 15.33
C SER A 65 1.09 -1.82 15.67
N LEU A 66 2.27 -1.90 15.06
CA LEU A 66 3.32 -2.88 15.32
C LEU A 66 4.62 -2.13 15.66
N GLY A 67 4.92 -2.00 16.95
CA GLY A 67 6.10 -1.25 17.40
C GLY A 67 6.03 0.22 17.02
N ALA A 68 7.00 0.69 16.23
CA ALA A 68 7.08 2.09 15.77
C ALA A 68 6.34 2.33 14.44
N TRP A 69 5.68 1.30 13.89
CA TRP A 69 5.00 1.34 12.61
C TRP A 69 3.53 1.06 12.78
N THR A 70 2.71 1.61 11.90
CA THR A 70 1.31 1.25 11.75
C THR A 70 1.11 0.71 10.35
N PHE A 71 0.54 -0.49 10.27
CA PHE A 71 0.16 -1.08 9.00
C PHE A 71 -1.27 -0.65 8.64
N CYS A 72 -1.59 -0.64 7.35
CA CYS A 72 -2.95 -0.69 6.86
C CYS A 72 -3.00 -1.70 5.73
N VAL A 73 -3.74 -2.81 5.94
CA VAL A 73 -4.08 -3.76 4.90
C VAL A 73 -5.39 -3.33 4.29
N GLU A 74 -5.40 -3.24 2.98
CA GLU A 74 -6.53 -2.91 2.14
C GLU A 74 -6.90 -4.14 1.32
N GLU A 75 -8.07 -4.71 1.62
CA GLU A 75 -8.69 -5.82 0.90
C GLU A 75 -9.66 -5.23 -0.15
N ASP A 76 -9.67 -5.82 -1.36
CA ASP A 76 -10.46 -5.35 -2.51
C ASP A 76 -10.29 -3.86 -2.81
N GLY A 77 -9.05 -3.36 -2.80
CA GLY A 77 -8.81 -1.93 -2.95
C GLY A 77 -7.37 -1.58 -3.30
N VAL A 78 -7.20 -0.38 -3.85
CA VAL A 78 -5.91 0.13 -4.33
C VAL A 78 -5.60 1.55 -3.84
N ILE A 79 -6.41 2.12 -2.94
CA ILE A 79 -6.28 3.51 -2.48
C ILE A 79 -4.90 3.77 -1.86
N GLY A 80 -4.36 2.79 -1.12
CA GLY A 80 -3.02 2.83 -0.53
C GLY A 80 -1.86 2.82 -1.53
N SER A 81 -2.15 2.70 -2.84
CA SER A 81 -1.17 2.82 -3.92
C SER A 81 -1.20 4.19 -4.59
N TRP A 82 -2.18 5.04 -4.28
CA TRP A 82 -2.35 6.32 -4.96
C TRP A 82 -1.38 7.38 -4.44
N PRO A 83 -0.93 8.32 -5.30
CA PRO A 83 0.00 9.37 -4.91
C PRO A 83 -0.51 10.25 -3.76
N GLU A 84 -1.79 10.63 -3.74
CA GLU A 84 -2.33 11.58 -2.76
C GLU A 84 -2.44 10.98 -1.35
N PRO A 85 -3.03 9.79 -1.14
CA PRO A 85 -2.96 9.09 0.14
C PRO A 85 -1.51 8.83 0.58
N LEU A 86 -0.60 8.42 -0.32
CA LEU A 86 0.79 8.16 0.06
C LEU A 86 1.58 9.43 0.42
N ALA A 87 1.33 10.54 -0.26
CA ALA A 87 1.86 11.85 0.12
C ALA A 87 1.31 12.29 1.49
N ALA A 88 0.02 12.04 1.76
CA ALA A 88 -0.58 12.34 3.05
C ALA A 88 0.00 11.47 4.17
N LEU A 89 0.03 10.15 3.98
CA LEU A 89 0.57 9.14 4.90
C LEU A 89 2.02 9.44 5.27
N SER A 90 2.85 9.81 4.29
CA SER A 90 4.28 10.06 4.51
C SER A 90 4.59 11.46 5.07
N ARG A 91 3.62 12.36 5.22
CA ARG A 91 3.89 13.70 5.73
C ARG A 91 4.49 13.66 7.15
N GLY A 92 5.71 14.20 7.28
CA GLY A 92 6.47 14.23 8.53
C GLY A 92 7.04 12.87 8.96
N THR A 93 7.04 11.88 8.06
CA THR A 93 7.45 10.51 8.34
C THR A 93 7.83 9.76 7.06
N GLU A 94 7.85 8.43 7.09
CA GLU A 94 8.08 7.56 5.94
C GLU A 94 7.05 6.45 5.84
N VAL A 95 6.80 6.01 4.59
CA VAL A 95 5.79 5.02 4.22
C VAL A 95 6.35 4.06 3.17
N TYR A 96 6.05 2.78 3.36
CA TYR A 96 6.19 1.75 2.32
C TYR A 96 4.81 1.33 1.85
N SER A 97 4.63 1.18 0.54
CA SER A 97 3.39 0.67 -0.07
C SER A 97 3.72 -0.49 -1.00
N ILE A 98 2.94 -1.56 -0.89
CA ILE A 98 3.00 -2.72 -1.77
C ILE A 98 1.59 -2.96 -2.28
N LEU A 99 1.45 -2.97 -3.61
CA LEU A 99 0.23 -3.34 -4.30
C LEU A 99 0.45 -4.65 -5.04
N SER A 100 -0.51 -5.55 -4.92
CA SER A 100 -0.64 -6.76 -5.71
C SER A 100 -2.08 -6.88 -6.16
N THR A 101 -2.35 -6.85 -7.45
CA THR A 101 -3.67 -7.16 -8.03
C THR A 101 -3.48 -7.98 -9.31
N ASP A 102 -4.57 -8.55 -9.83
CA ASP A 102 -4.53 -9.13 -11.17
C ASP A 102 -4.11 -8.06 -12.20
N GLY A 103 -2.95 -8.28 -12.84
CA GLY A 103 -2.40 -7.42 -13.88
C GLY A 103 -1.64 -6.17 -13.42
N LEU A 104 -1.43 -5.95 -12.12
CA LEU A 104 -0.58 -4.85 -11.64
C LEU A 104 0.07 -5.18 -10.30
N THR A 105 1.39 -4.98 -10.22
CA THR A 105 2.13 -5.04 -8.96
C THR A 105 3.00 -3.80 -8.83
N VAL A 106 3.01 -3.16 -7.66
CA VAL A 106 3.76 -1.92 -7.45
C VAL A 106 4.44 -1.94 -6.08
N PHE A 107 5.71 -1.54 -6.05
CA PHE A 107 6.40 -1.17 -4.82
C PHE A 107 6.62 0.34 -4.79
N GLN A 108 6.35 0.96 -3.64
CA GLN A 108 6.60 2.39 -3.45
C GLN A 108 7.23 2.69 -2.09
N TYR A 109 8.11 3.67 -2.09
CA TYR A 109 8.72 4.25 -0.89
C TYR A 109 8.55 5.77 -0.89
N TRP A 110 7.92 6.29 0.16
CA TRP A 110 7.59 7.70 0.32
C TRP A 110 8.16 8.25 1.62
N ARG A 111 8.58 9.52 1.61
CA ARG A 111 9.02 10.23 2.81
C ARG A 111 8.67 11.70 2.71
N ASP A 112 8.14 12.25 3.79
CA ASP A 112 7.81 13.67 3.93
C ASP A 112 6.91 14.24 2.81
N GLY A 113 6.06 13.39 2.22
CA GLY A 113 5.17 13.75 1.10
C GLY A 113 5.77 13.52 -0.29
N ASP A 114 7.05 13.14 -0.38
CA ASP A 114 7.74 12.91 -1.65
C ASP A 114 7.89 11.41 -1.95
N CYS A 115 7.60 11.03 -3.20
CA CYS A 115 7.87 9.70 -3.72
C CYS A 115 9.36 9.54 -3.99
N LEU A 116 10.03 8.68 -3.23
CA LEU A 116 11.46 8.42 -3.40
C LEU A 116 11.72 7.27 -4.36
N GLU A 117 10.90 6.22 -4.33
CA GLU A 117 10.97 5.09 -5.26
C GLU A 117 9.56 4.62 -5.62
N ASN A 118 9.30 4.34 -6.91
CA ASN A 118 8.04 3.80 -7.41
C ASN A 118 8.31 2.96 -8.66
N PHE A 119 8.02 1.66 -8.61
CA PHE A 119 8.24 0.77 -9.74
C PHE A 119 7.37 -0.48 -9.70
N GLU A 120 7.12 -1.03 -10.88
CA GLU A 120 6.50 -2.34 -11.07
C GLU A 120 7.61 -3.40 -11.09
N PRO A 121 7.65 -4.33 -10.12
CA PRO A 121 8.79 -5.23 -9.94
C PRO A 121 8.76 -6.46 -10.85
N GLU A 122 7.96 -6.47 -11.92
CA GLU A 122 7.93 -7.59 -12.85
C GLU A 122 9.30 -7.85 -13.48
N PRO A 123 9.74 -9.12 -13.62
CA PRO A 123 11.06 -9.44 -14.17
C PRO A 123 11.31 -8.93 -15.60
N ALA A 124 10.24 -8.65 -16.36
CA ALA A 124 10.33 -8.10 -17.70
C ALA A 124 10.59 -6.58 -17.73
N ASN A 125 10.41 -5.90 -16.60
CA ASN A 125 10.54 -4.45 -16.51
C ASN A 125 12.01 -4.04 -16.40
N SER A 126 12.33 -2.90 -17.03
CA SER A 126 13.64 -2.27 -16.87
C SER A 126 13.73 -1.60 -15.50
N PRO A 127 14.95 -1.52 -14.92
CA PRO A 127 15.16 -0.73 -13.72
C PRO A 127 14.65 0.70 -13.88
N PRO A 128 14.21 1.35 -12.81
CA PRO A 128 13.84 2.75 -12.86
C PRO A 128 15.04 3.61 -13.33
N PRO A 129 14.79 4.74 -14.01
CA PRO A 129 15.85 5.58 -14.57
C PRO A 129 16.68 6.34 -13.51
N TYR A 130 16.37 6.17 -12.24
CA TYR A 130 17.02 6.77 -11.07
C TYR A 130 17.64 5.68 -10.18
N SER A 131 18.64 6.04 -9.38
CA SER A 131 19.25 5.10 -8.44
C SER A 131 18.22 4.65 -7.41
N SER A 132 17.83 3.37 -7.48
CA SER A 132 16.84 2.76 -6.59
C SER A 132 17.56 1.72 -5.74
N HIS A 133 17.58 1.93 -4.42
CA HIS A 133 18.19 0.97 -3.50
C HIS A 133 17.25 -0.23 -3.29
N TRP A 134 15.95 -0.04 -3.47
CA TRP A 134 14.98 -1.13 -3.32
C TRP A 134 14.86 -2.01 -4.56
N TRP A 135 15.10 -1.49 -5.77
CA TRP A 135 14.97 -2.27 -7.01
C TRP A 135 15.76 -3.58 -6.94
N ASP A 136 17.06 -3.51 -6.69
CA ASP A 136 17.91 -4.71 -6.67
C ASP A 136 17.47 -5.71 -5.59
N ARG A 137 17.11 -5.22 -4.40
CA ARG A 137 16.64 -6.06 -3.27
C ARG A 137 15.31 -6.74 -3.59
N VAL A 138 14.39 -6.03 -4.23
CA VAL A 138 13.07 -6.54 -4.64
C VAL A 138 13.24 -7.58 -5.76
N GLN A 139 14.05 -7.29 -6.77
CA GLN A 139 14.34 -8.23 -7.87
C GLN A 139 15.02 -9.51 -7.37
N GLU A 140 16.00 -9.38 -6.47
CA GLU A 140 16.66 -10.53 -5.82
C GLU A 140 15.64 -11.38 -5.07
N SER A 141 14.81 -10.75 -4.22
CA SER A 141 13.77 -11.43 -3.44
C SER A 141 12.76 -12.16 -4.31
N LEU A 142 12.29 -11.55 -5.40
CA LEU A 142 11.34 -12.17 -6.34
C LEU A 142 11.98 -13.32 -7.13
N THR A 143 13.25 -13.21 -7.51
CA THR A 143 13.98 -14.26 -8.24
C THR A 143 14.16 -15.51 -7.39
N GLU A 144 14.47 -15.35 -6.10
CA GLU A 144 14.63 -16.46 -5.15
C GLU A 144 13.31 -17.20 -4.87
N HIS A 145 12.17 -16.52 -5.06
CA HIS A 145 10.83 -17.00 -4.67
C HIS A 145 9.84 -17.00 -5.85
N ALA A 146 10.34 -17.35 -7.04
CA ALA A 146 9.58 -17.31 -8.28
C ALA A 146 8.22 -18.04 -8.18
N GLY A 147 7.15 -17.38 -8.64
CA GLY A 147 5.79 -17.93 -8.69
C GLY A 147 4.91 -17.61 -7.47
N THR A 148 5.45 -16.91 -6.47
CA THR A 148 4.66 -16.21 -5.45
C THR A 148 4.46 -14.76 -5.90
N ALA A 149 3.30 -14.16 -5.65
CA ALA A 149 2.96 -12.80 -6.07
C ALA A 149 3.86 -11.75 -5.37
N MET A 150 3.30 -10.70 -4.76
CA MET A 150 4.11 -9.74 -4.00
C MET A 150 4.46 -10.20 -2.57
N THR A 151 4.09 -11.43 -2.18
CA THR A 151 4.40 -12.01 -0.86
C THR A 151 5.90 -11.91 -0.49
N PRO A 152 6.87 -12.17 -1.39
CA PRO A 152 8.29 -12.00 -1.08
C PRO A 152 8.68 -10.56 -0.76
N VAL A 153 8.06 -9.61 -1.47
CA VAL A 153 8.29 -8.17 -1.27
C VAL A 153 7.71 -7.70 0.06
N VAL A 154 6.52 -8.16 0.43
CA VAL A 154 5.93 -7.91 1.75
C VAL A 154 6.84 -8.46 2.85
N ALA A 155 7.32 -9.69 2.73
CA ALA A 155 8.23 -10.28 3.70
C ALA A 155 9.56 -9.52 3.81
N LEU A 156 10.12 -9.08 2.68
CA LEU A 156 11.34 -8.27 2.62
C LEU A 156 11.16 -6.94 3.36
N VAL A 157 10.02 -6.28 3.19
CA VAL A 157 9.70 -5.02 3.89
C VAL A 157 9.49 -5.29 5.37
N LEU A 158 8.72 -6.31 5.76
CA LEU A 158 8.54 -6.67 7.18
C LEU A 158 9.87 -6.95 7.88
N ASP A 159 10.79 -7.70 7.25
CA ASP A 159 12.12 -7.97 7.77
C ASP A 159 12.96 -6.69 7.90
N HIS A 160 12.95 -5.84 6.86
CA HIS A 160 13.62 -4.54 6.89
C HIS A 160 13.14 -3.64 8.03
N LEU A 161 11.84 -3.69 8.33
CA LEU A 161 11.21 -2.91 9.40
C LEU A 161 11.31 -3.57 10.79
N GLY A 162 11.74 -4.83 10.86
CA GLY A 162 11.76 -5.61 12.09
C GLY A 162 10.36 -5.92 12.64
N LEU A 163 9.38 -6.13 11.75
CA LEU A 163 7.98 -6.36 12.09
C LEU A 163 7.56 -7.83 11.92
N THR A 164 6.48 -8.21 12.59
CA THR A 164 5.79 -9.49 12.36
C THR A 164 4.31 -9.21 12.16
N LEU A 165 3.83 -9.48 10.95
CA LEU A 165 2.43 -9.42 10.55
C LEU A 165 2.11 -10.71 9.79
N ASP A 166 2.07 -11.82 10.52
CA ASP A 166 1.67 -13.11 9.96
C ASP A 166 0.14 -13.26 9.93
N ASP A 167 -0.35 -14.32 9.29
CA ASP A 167 -1.78 -14.64 9.20
C ASP A 167 -2.46 -14.66 10.57
N SER A 168 -1.77 -15.17 11.60
CA SER A 168 -2.33 -15.24 12.95
C SER A 168 -2.48 -13.86 13.59
N THR A 169 -1.52 -12.97 13.33
CA THR A 169 -1.51 -11.59 13.80
C THR A 169 -2.60 -10.79 13.10
N LEU A 170 -2.71 -10.92 11.77
CA LEU A 170 -3.74 -10.25 10.98
C LEU A 170 -5.14 -10.82 11.25
N ALA A 171 -5.25 -12.08 11.67
CA ALA A 171 -6.54 -12.68 12.06
C ALA A 171 -7.13 -12.07 13.34
N THR A 172 -6.33 -11.41 14.18
CA THR A 172 -6.81 -10.76 15.42
C THR A 172 -7.64 -9.50 15.14
N ALA A 173 -8.23 -8.94 16.20
CA ALA A 173 -9.06 -7.75 16.09
C ALA A 173 -8.22 -6.48 15.87
N TRP A 174 -8.58 -5.73 14.83
CA TRP A 174 -7.95 -4.45 14.47
C TRP A 174 -9.03 -3.42 14.11
N PRO A 175 -8.77 -2.11 14.33
CA PRO A 175 -9.57 -1.04 13.77
C PRO A 175 -9.82 -1.27 12.28
N THR A 176 -11.10 -1.30 11.91
CA THR A 176 -11.57 -1.68 10.58
C THR A 176 -12.69 -0.77 10.11
N LEU A 177 -12.65 -0.31 8.86
CA LEU A 177 -13.72 0.43 8.19
C LEU A 177 -13.73 0.15 6.67
N THR A 178 -14.78 0.59 5.99
CA THR A 178 -14.84 0.60 4.53
C THR A 178 -14.71 2.02 4.00
N LEU A 179 -14.01 2.19 2.88
CA LEU A 179 -13.78 3.47 2.23
C LEU A 179 -14.14 3.36 0.74
N ALA A 180 -15.03 4.22 0.27
CA ALA A 180 -15.31 4.32 -1.16
C ALA A 180 -14.17 5.09 -1.85
N GLU A 181 -13.79 4.68 -3.06
CA GLU A 181 -12.76 5.37 -3.84
C GLU A 181 -13.05 6.87 -4.02
N ASP A 182 -14.32 7.23 -4.21
CA ASP A 182 -14.75 8.62 -4.40
C ASP A 182 -14.59 9.50 -3.13
N ASP A 183 -14.50 8.88 -1.95
CA ASP A 183 -14.26 9.56 -0.68
C ASP A 183 -12.76 9.76 -0.41
N ALA A 184 -11.89 9.05 -1.14
CA ALA A 184 -10.44 9.13 -0.95
C ALA A 184 -9.84 10.39 -1.61
N PRO A 185 -8.77 10.96 -1.05
CA PRO A 185 -8.03 12.05 -1.69
C PRO A 185 -7.54 11.60 -3.06
N SER A 186 -7.91 12.33 -4.09
CA SER A 186 -7.45 12.09 -5.46
C SER A 186 -7.28 13.43 -6.19
N ALA A 187 -6.27 13.56 -7.04
CA ALA A 187 -6.28 14.58 -8.06
C ALA A 187 -7.41 14.28 -9.06
N PRO A 188 -7.94 15.30 -9.76
CA PRO A 188 -8.82 15.05 -10.90
C PRO A 188 -8.13 14.07 -11.85
N ARG A 189 -8.78 12.94 -12.16
CA ARG A 189 -8.27 11.95 -13.12
C ARG A 189 -8.03 12.67 -14.44
N GLY A 190 -6.79 13.08 -14.70
CA GLY A 190 -6.35 13.48 -16.03
C GLY A 190 -6.37 12.25 -16.94
N ASP A 191 -6.50 12.44 -18.25
CA ASP A 191 -6.65 11.37 -19.24
C ASP A 191 -5.42 10.42 -19.39
N SER A 192 -4.50 10.41 -18.44
CA SER A 192 -3.30 9.57 -18.49
C SER A 192 -3.10 8.82 -17.17
N TYR A 193 -3.26 7.50 -17.22
CA TYR A 193 -2.62 6.59 -16.26
C TYR A 193 -1.76 5.58 -17.01
N ALA A 194 -0.53 5.42 -16.50
CA ALA A 194 0.51 4.39 -16.71
C ALA A 194 1.87 4.99 -17.11
N GLY A 195 2.79 5.08 -16.14
CA GLY A 195 4.23 5.06 -16.39
C GLY A 195 5.02 6.37 -16.32
N GLU A 196 4.39 7.54 -16.30
CA GLU A 196 5.10 8.79 -16.00
C GLU A 196 4.95 9.10 -14.52
N GLY A 197 6.03 8.90 -13.75
CA GLY A 197 6.14 9.49 -12.42
C GLY A 197 5.89 11.01 -12.46
N PRO A 198 5.73 11.68 -11.31
CA PRO A 198 5.50 13.12 -11.29
C PRO A 198 6.55 13.84 -12.15
N VAL A 199 6.10 14.52 -13.21
CA VAL A 199 6.97 15.36 -14.04
C VAL A 199 7.55 16.44 -13.13
N PRO A 200 8.88 16.55 -12.96
CA PRO A 200 9.47 17.60 -12.15
C PRO A 200 9.06 18.97 -12.71
N PRO A 201 8.76 19.98 -11.86
CA PRO A 201 8.39 21.30 -12.35
C PRO A 201 9.55 21.94 -13.10
N GLY A 202 9.53 21.81 -14.43
CA GLY A 202 10.58 22.25 -15.35
C GLY A 202 10.04 23.20 -16.40
N THR A 203 10.06 24.50 -16.07
CA THR A 203 10.16 25.66 -16.99
C THR A 203 9.23 25.67 -18.21
N VAL A 204 8.01 26.20 -18.04
CA VAL A 204 7.30 26.84 -19.16
C VAL A 204 8.12 28.05 -19.59
N LYS A 205 8.91 27.92 -20.66
CA LYS A 205 9.32 29.09 -21.45
C LYS A 205 8.11 29.46 -22.30
N ILE A 206 7.46 30.54 -21.89
CA ILE A 206 6.51 31.27 -22.72
C ILE A 206 7.29 31.78 -23.94
N LEU A 207 6.89 31.32 -25.13
CA LEU A 207 7.16 32.00 -26.40
C LEU A 207 5.92 32.79 -26.79
#